data_AF-A0AAE0G7C1-F1
#
_entry.id   AF-A0AAE0G7C1-F1
#
_cell.length_a   1.000
_cell.length_b   1.000
_cell.length_c   1.000
_cell.angle_alpha   90.00
_cell.angle_beta   90.00
_cell.angle_gamma   90.00
#
_symmetry.space_group_name_H-M   'P 1'
#
loop_
_entity.id
_entity.type
_entity.pdbx_description
1 polymer ?
#
loop_
_entity_poly.entity_id
_entity_poly.type
_entity_poly.pdbx_seq_one_letter_code
_entity_poly.pdbx_strand_id
1 'polypeptide(L)'
;MGCQSSKQGSVSSAENHTKVEAFAATEQGGTSVVPEVQDTPGAVPAWMDTPTSPSHKTKPQKLQPSSIGGKNHLVLNFDVNRTIVMLDTVTNKSMEDIVNSVLADTAWGDTSADGTTWTLRCREPSVKTPKKGLVKYMKFLDTRLPGPENKKERDRLATSFTDNGQPGELLAKHFQLLRSTLLLPEEIKGTAAAKECGLHGDSAFIIPAFFKLLLQLKKDRRSFSLVFRSFGKELEEVAHELNMFCEGRHPAYPEACFDGTDGQPDMRLSFLAPENFGAYYRVDEGTALVLGTLEPPAALQNWDGVQPVEELLAPEESFGELSAVQDTMPRFDNLKSFLQQVRCSACYLKML
;
A
#
# COMPACT_ATOMS: atom_id res chain seq x y z
N MET A 1 -11.66 39.66 -81.01
CA MET A 1 -11.75 38.21 -81.30
C MET A 1 -11.72 37.52 -79.94
N GLY A 2 -12.83 37.22 -79.25
CA GLY A 2 -13.89 36.24 -79.55
C GLY A 2 -13.37 34.83 -79.23
N CYS A 3 -13.97 33.92 -78.46
CA CYS A 3 -15.27 33.76 -77.78
C CYS A 3 -15.14 32.58 -76.76
N GLN A 4 -16.20 32.34 -75.99
CA GLN A 4 -16.45 31.33 -74.94
C GLN A 4 -16.32 29.86 -75.47
N SER A 5 -16.30 28.75 -74.70
CA SER A 5 -17.32 28.24 -73.75
C SER A 5 -16.93 26.86 -73.14
N SER A 6 -17.33 26.65 -71.88
CA SER A 6 -17.87 25.44 -71.20
C SER A 6 -17.52 23.98 -71.59
N LYS A 7 -17.20 23.16 -70.56
CA LYS A 7 -18.10 22.08 -70.05
C LYS A 7 -17.60 21.45 -68.74
N GLN A 8 -18.52 21.37 -67.78
CA GLN A 8 -18.44 20.63 -66.52
C GLN A 8 -18.68 19.13 -66.76
N GLY A 9 -18.00 18.29 -65.97
CA GLY A 9 -18.26 16.86 -65.83
C GLY A 9 -18.25 16.47 -64.36
N SER A 10 -19.40 16.05 -63.86
CA SER A 10 -19.67 15.55 -62.52
C SER A 10 -19.26 14.08 -62.37
N VAL A 11 -18.54 13.73 -61.30
CA VAL A 11 -18.41 12.34 -60.83
C VAL A 11 -18.66 12.31 -59.33
N SER A 12 -19.68 11.53 -58.94
CA SER A 12 -20.14 11.28 -57.59
C SER A 12 -19.17 10.40 -56.81
N SER A 13 -18.83 10.80 -55.58
CA SER A 13 -18.21 9.92 -54.58
C SER A 13 -19.16 9.79 -53.40
N ALA A 14 -19.50 8.53 -53.10
CA ALA A 14 -20.43 8.13 -52.06
C ALA A 14 -19.78 8.24 -50.68
N GLU A 15 -20.42 8.96 -49.77
CA GLU A 15 -20.11 9.00 -48.35
C GLU A 15 -20.84 7.86 -47.63
N ASN A 16 -20.08 6.94 -47.02
CA ASN A 16 -20.60 5.92 -46.11
C ASN A 16 -20.81 6.54 -44.72
N HIS A 17 -22.05 6.94 -44.43
CA HIS A 17 -22.50 7.21 -43.06
C HIS A 17 -23.09 5.92 -42.46
N THR A 18 -22.37 5.31 -41.53
CA THR A 18 -22.89 4.22 -40.68
C THR A 18 -23.85 4.82 -39.65
N LYS A 19 -25.14 4.52 -39.84
CA LYS A 19 -26.27 4.90 -39.00
C LYS A 19 -26.35 3.89 -37.84
N VAL A 20 -26.22 4.36 -36.61
CA VAL A 20 -26.52 3.57 -35.40
C VAL A 20 -28.04 3.66 -35.17
N GLU A 21 -28.73 2.55 -35.37
CA GLU A 21 -30.17 2.44 -35.09
C GLU A 21 -30.40 2.18 -33.60
N ALA A 22 -31.19 3.06 -32.99
CA ALA A 22 -31.74 2.90 -31.65
C ALA A 22 -32.91 1.90 -31.70
N PHE A 23 -32.78 0.80 -30.96
CA PHE A 23 -33.89 -0.11 -30.70
C PHE A 23 -34.80 0.49 -29.61
N ALA A 24 -36.02 0.86 -30.02
CA ALA A 24 -37.13 1.11 -29.12
C ALA A 24 -37.73 -0.25 -28.71
N ALA A 25 -37.74 -0.56 -27.41
CA ALA A 25 -38.45 -1.69 -26.86
C ALA A 25 -39.70 -1.20 -26.11
N THR A 26 -40.82 -1.81 -26.47
CA THR A 26 -42.19 -1.59 -26.06
C THR A 26 -42.40 -1.82 -24.57
N GLU A 27 -43.05 -0.86 -23.89
CA GLU A 27 -43.61 -1.03 -22.55
C GLU A 27 -44.83 -1.96 -22.60
N GLN A 28 -44.76 -3.07 -21.85
CA GLN A 28 -45.95 -3.81 -21.41
C GLN A 28 -45.93 -3.87 -19.89
N GLY A 29 -46.95 -3.26 -19.29
CA GLY A 29 -47.17 -3.24 -17.86
C GLY A 29 -47.52 -4.62 -17.32
N GLY A 30 -46.76 -5.05 -16.32
CA GLY A 30 -47.08 -6.18 -15.44
C GLY A 30 -46.89 -5.73 -14.00
N THR A 31 -47.99 -5.57 -13.28
CA THR A 31 -48.03 -5.35 -11.83
C THR A 31 -47.47 -6.59 -11.12
N SER A 32 -46.26 -6.47 -10.58
CA SER A 32 -45.66 -7.48 -9.70
C SER A 32 -45.76 -7.01 -8.24
N VAL A 33 -46.39 -7.86 -7.43
CA VAL A 33 -46.57 -7.70 -5.99
C VAL A 33 -45.22 -7.91 -5.31
N VAL A 34 -44.73 -6.88 -4.62
CA VAL A 34 -43.51 -6.94 -3.79
C VAL A 34 -43.86 -7.64 -2.47
N PRO A 35 -43.16 -8.72 -2.07
CA PRO A 35 -43.28 -9.21 -0.72
C PRO A 35 -42.41 -8.37 0.22
N GLU A 36 -43.02 -8.03 1.34
CA GLU A 36 -42.46 -7.36 2.51
C GLU A 36 -41.22 -8.12 3.03
N VAL A 37 -40.06 -7.46 3.01
CA VAL A 37 -38.80 -7.99 3.56
C VAL A 37 -38.76 -7.68 5.04
N GLN A 38 -38.80 -8.73 5.86
CA GLN A 38 -38.60 -8.62 7.30
C GLN A 38 -37.10 -8.45 7.60
N ASP A 39 -36.76 -7.36 8.31
CA ASP A 39 -35.44 -7.12 8.89
C ASP A 39 -35.07 -8.24 9.87
N THR A 40 -33.98 -8.94 9.58
CA THR A 40 -33.30 -9.83 10.54
C THR A 40 -31.96 -9.19 10.94
N PRO A 41 -31.64 -9.12 12.25
CA PRO A 41 -30.39 -8.53 12.72
C PRO A 41 -29.18 -9.37 12.27
N GLY A 42 -28.12 -8.68 11.85
CA GLY A 42 -26.99 -9.18 11.07
C GLY A 42 -26.23 -10.37 11.67
N ALA A 43 -25.96 -11.34 10.80
CA ALA A 43 -24.98 -12.39 11.04
C ALA A 43 -23.56 -11.84 10.90
N VAL A 44 -22.72 -12.12 11.90
CA VAL A 44 -21.29 -11.84 11.92
C VAL A 44 -20.59 -12.77 10.89
N PRO A 45 -19.57 -12.33 10.13
CA PRO A 45 -18.86 -13.20 9.19
C PRO A 45 -18.22 -14.42 9.85
N ALA A 46 -18.35 -15.59 9.23
CA ALA A 46 -17.92 -16.91 9.75
C ALA A 46 -16.41 -17.07 10.01
N TRP A 47 -15.58 -16.06 9.72
CA TRP A 47 -14.16 -16.05 10.08
C TRP A 47 -13.90 -15.50 11.50
N MET A 48 -14.94 -15.01 12.20
CA MET A 48 -14.89 -14.63 13.62
C MET A 48 -15.18 -15.80 14.58
N ASP A 49 -15.22 -17.04 14.10
CA ASP A 49 -15.32 -18.21 14.98
C ASP A 49 -14.00 -18.43 15.73
N THR A 50 -14.08 -18.27 17.05
CA THR A 50 -12.94 -18.38 17.97
C THR A 50 -12.64 -19.85 18.30
N PRO A 51 -11.39 -20.33 18.10
CA PRO A 51 -10.88 -21.40 18.93
C PRO A 51 -10.57 -20.83 20.31
N THR A 52 -11.31 -21.29 21.33
CA THR A 52 -11.00 -21.04 22.74
C THR A 52 -9.66 -21.70 23.08
N SER A 53 -8.57 -20.96 22.91
CA SER A 53 -7.27 -21.35 23.46
C SER A 53 -7.31 -21.23 24.99
N PRO A 54 -6.77 -22.21 25.74
CA PRO A 54 -6.75 -22.16 27.19
C PRO A 54 -5.93 -20.97 27.67
N SER A 55 -6.59 -20.13 28.49
CA SER A 55 -6.01 -18.99 29.19
C SER A 55 -4.87 -19.44 30.11
N HIS A 56 -3.65 -19.48 29.58
CA HIS A 56 -2.45 -19.49 30.39
C HIS A 56 -2.11 -18.05 30.75
N LYS A 57 -2.36 -17.67 32.01
CA LYS A 57 -1.83 -16.45 32.63
C LYS A 57 -0.30 -16.57 32.73
N THR A 58 0.38 -16.29 31.63
CA THR A 58 1.84 -16.18 31.60
C THR A 58 2.18 -14.80 32.16
N LYS A 59 2.89 -14.75 33.29
CA LYS A 59 3.45 -13.49 33.80
C LYS A 59 4.23 -12.80 32.68
N PRO A 60 4.20 -11.46 32.55
CA PRO A 60 5.03 -10.76 31.58
C PRO A 60 6.48 -11.08 31.86
N GLN A 61 7.01 -12.03 31.08
CA GLN A 61 8.39 -12.45 31.20
C GLN A 61 9.19 -11.30 30.61
N LYS A 62 9.84 -10.53 31.48
CA LYS A 62 10.79 -9.49 31.10
C LYS A 62 11.70 -10.11 30.05
N LEU A 63 11.54 -9.70 28.79
CA LEU A 63 12.30 -10.22 27.64
C LEU A 63 13.77 -9.99 27.98
N GLN A 64 14.41 -11.01 28.52
CA GLN A 64 15.86 -10.97 28.65
C GLN A 64 16.37 -10.92 27.22
N PRO A 65 17.24 -9.97 26.87
CA PRO A 65 17.82 -9.92 25.54
C PRO A 65 18.53 -11.25 25.32
N SER A 66 17.87 -12.15 24.60
CA SER A 66 18.42 -13.41 24.18
C SER A 66 19.46 -13.07 23.13
N SER A 67 20.65 -12.74 23.61
CA SER A 67 21.83 -12.50 22.79
C SER A 67 22.34 -13.83 22.22
N ILE A 68 21.47 -14.56 21.54
CA ILE A 68 21.86 -15.69 20.71
C ILE A 68 22.51 -15.06 19.46
N GLY A 69 23.79 -14.70 19.58
CA GLY A 69 24.61 -14.17 18.49
C GLY A 69 25.00 -12.68 18.55
N GLY A 70 24.81 -11.98 19.68
CA GLY A 70 25.35 -10.62 19.88
C GLY A 70 24.79 -9.52 18.95
N LYS A 71 23.72 -9.79 18.21
CA LYS A 71 23.07 -8.81 17.31
C LYS A 71 21.92 -8.10 18.04
N ASN A 72 21.89 -6.77 17.98
CA ASN A 72 20.84 -5.96 18.60
C ASN A 72 19.44 -6.30 18.05
N HIS A 73 18.42 -6.27 18.90
CA HIS A 73 17.03 -6.38 18.44
C HIS A 73 16.68 -5.25 17.44
N LEU A 74 15.90 -5.56 16.41
CA LEU A 74 15.46 -4.59 15.39
C LEU A 74 14.00 -4.21 15.60
N VAL A 75 13.67 -2.93 15.65
CA VAL A 75 12.28 -2.46 15.60
C VAL A 75 12.03 -1.87 14.21
N LEU A 76 11.25 -2.57 13.39
CA LEU A 76 10.99 -2.21 12.00
C LEU A 76 9.65 -1.49 11.90
N ASN A 77 9.69 -0.21 11.54
CA ASN A 77 8.52 0.63 11.39
C ASN A 77 8.16 0.74 9.90
N PHE A 78 6.98 0.27 9.54
CA PHE A 78 6.43 0.33 8.19
C PHE A 78 5.25 1.30 8.16
N ASP A 79 5.37 2.33 7.33
CA ASP A 79 4.17 2.94 6.76
C ASP A 79 3.54 1.91 5.81
N VAL A 80 2.25 1.68 5.85
CA VAL A 80 1.61 0.61 5.05
C VAL A 80 1.57 1.03 3.58
N ASN A 81 1.03 2.22 3.33
CA ASN A 81 0.70 2.70 2.00
C ASN A 81 1.97 2.99 1.19
N ARG A 82 2.03 2.49 -0.04
CA ARG A 82 3.16 2.61 -0.98
C ARG A 82 4.50 2.06 -0.48
N THR A 83 4.52 1.35 0.65
CA THR A 83 5.73 0.71 1.17
C THR A 83 5.58 -0.80 1.18
N ILE A 84 4.51 -1.33 1.77
CA ILE A 84 4.24 -2.77 1.77
C ILE A 84 2.96 -3.11 1.01
N VAL A 85 2.03 -2.17 0.86
CA VAL A 85 0.83 -2.32 0.02
C VAL A 85 0.94 -1.39 -1.20
N MET A 86 0.72 -1.96 -2.39
CA MET A 86 0.74 -1.25 -3.69
C MET A 86 -0.67 -1.06 -4.24
N LEU A 87 -1.62 -0.75 -3.36
CA LEU A 87 -3.00 -0.38 -3.65
C LEU A 87 -3.36 0.82 -2.77
N ASP A 88 -4.22 1.72 -3.27
CA ASP A 88 -4.74 2.84 -2.48
C ASP A 88 -6.23 2.98 -2.78
N THR A 89 -7.05 2.43 -1.89
CA THR A 89 -8.51 2.44 -2.00
C THR A 89 -9.10 3.82 -1.74
N VAL A 90 -8.41 4.65 -0.94
CA VAL A 90 -8.84 6.01 -0.60
C VAL A 90 -8.74 6.93 -1.81
N THR A 91 -7.65 6.84 -2.58
CA THR A 91 -7.47 7.64 -3.81
C THR A 91 -7.88 6.92 -5.08
N ASN A 92 -8.40 5.69 -4.96
CA ASN A 92 -8.82 4.83 -6.07
C ASN A 92 -7.70 4.66 -7.12
N LYS A 93 -6.47 4.45 -6.66
CA LYS A 93 -5.30 4.21 -7.51
C LYS A 93 -5.02 2.71 -7.62
N SER A 94 -4.87 2.26 -8.86
CA SER A 94 -4.46 0.88 -9.17
C SER A 94 -3.00 0.61 -8.80
N MET A 95 -2.60 -0.66 -8.85
CA MET A 95 -1.20 -1.05 -8.70
C MET A 95 -0.34 -0.40 -9.78
N GLU A 96 -0.82 -0.36 -11.02
CA GLU A 96 -0.15 0.32 -12.14
C GLU A 96 0.07 1.81 -11.87
N ASP A 97 -0.96 2.52 -11.37
CA ASP A 97 -0.85 3.94 -11.03
C ASP A 97 0.23 4.19 -9.97
N ILE A 98 0.30 3.31 -8.97
CA ILE A 98 1.28 3.39 -7.88
C ILE A 98 2.68 3.07 -8.38
N VAL A 99 2.87 2.02 -9.20
CA VAL A 99 4.18 1.68 -9.79
C VAL A 99 4.71 2.84 -10.64
N ASN A 100 3.86 3.44 -11.49
CA ASN A 100 4.25 4.62 -12.26
C ASN A 100 4.63 5.80 -11.36
N SER A 101 3.83 6.07 -10.31
CA SER A 101 4.11 7.12 -9.34
C SER A 101 5.43 6.90 -8.58
N VAL A 102 5.77 5.65 -8.25
CA VAL A 102 7.04 5.28 -7.62
C VAL A 102 8.21 5.53 -8.56
N LEU A 103 8.07 5.19 -9.84
CA LEU A 103 9.08 5.48 -10.86
C LEU A 103 9.25 6.99 -11.07
N ALA A 104 8.16 7.76 -11.09
CA ALA A 104 8.18 9.22 -11.14
C ALA A 104 8.94 9.82 -9.94
N ASP A 105 8.73 9.32 -8.72
CA ASP A 105 9.45 9.81 -7.53
C ASP A 105 10.93 9.39 -7.46
N THR A 106 11.31 8.36 -8.21
CA THR A 106 12.70 7.85 -8.24
C THR A 106 13.46 8.21 -9.51
N ALA A 107 12.83 8.95 -10.42
CA ALA A 107 13.43 9.41 -11.66
C ALA A 107 14.14 10.78 -11.50
N TRP A 108 15.31 10.89 -12.12
CA TRP A 108 16.17 12.07 -12.04
C TRP A 108 16.48 12.61 -13.44
N GLY A 109 16.40 13.93 -13.58
CA GLY A 109 16.55 14.60 -14.86
C GLY A 109 16.96 16.05 -14.71
N ASP A 110 17.10 16.73 -15.85
CA ASP A 110 17.36 18.16 -15.92
C ASP A 110 16.09 18.90 -16.32
N THR A 111 15.96 20.14 -15.84
CA THR A 111 14.93 21.07 -16.27
C THR A 111 15.51 22.02 -17.32
N SER A 112 14.73 22.40 -18.33
CA SER A 112 15.12 23.45 -19.28
C SER A 112 15.33 24.81 -18.60
N ALA A 113 16.04 25.71 -19.27
CA ALA A 113 16.39 27.02 -18.73
C ALA A 113 15.16 27.89 -18.38
N ASP A 114 14.06 27.70 -19.10
CA ASP A 114 12.76 28.37 -18.87
C ASP A 114 11.89 27.65 -17.81
N GLY A 115 12.32 26.52 -17.27
CA GLY A 115 11.58 25.76 -16.28
C GLY A 115 10.40 24.94 -16.81
N THR A 116 10.16 24.90 -18.13
CA THR A 116 8.92 24.36 -18.69
C THR A 116 8.98 22.87 -19.01
N THR A 117 10.17 22.34 -19.29
CA THR A 117 10.38 20.94 -19.68
C THR A 117 11.34 20.23 -18.74
N TRP A 118 11.10 18.94 -18.53
CA TRP A 118 11.97 18.07 -17.76
C TRP A 118 12.39 16.89 -18.65
N THR A 119 13.68 16.58 -18.66
CA THR A 119 14.24 15.50 -19.47
C THR A 119 14.95 14.50 -18.58
N LEU A 120 14.54 13.23 -18.66
CA LEU A 120 15.17 12.13 -17.94
C LEU A 120 16.67 12.05 -18.28
N ARG A 121 17.52 11.98 -17.26
CA ARG A 121 18.97 11.79 -17.41
C ARG A 121 19.47 10.46 -16.89
N CYS A 122 18.78 9.87 -15.92
CA CYS A 122 19.14 8.60 -15.33
C CYS A 122 18.17 7.50 -15.78
N ARG A 123 18.70 6.48 -16.46
CA ARG A 123 17.92 5.32 -16.91
C ARG A 123 17.66 4.29 -15.81
N GLU A 124 18.34 4.44 -14.67
CA GLU A 124 18.15 3.58 -13.49
C GLU A 124 17.42 4.37 -12.41
N PRO A 125 16.25 3.90 -11.93
CA PRO A 125 15.54 4.52 -10.82
C PRO A 125 16.39 4.54 -9.54
N SER A 126 16.43 5.68 -8.85
CA SER A 126 17.23 5.83 -7.65
C SER A 126 16.55 6.69 -6.59
N VAL A 127 16.66 6.26 -5.34
CA VAL A 127 16.22 7.05 -4.18
C VAL A 127 17.21 8.20 -3.90
N LYS A 128 18.49 7.98 -4.17
CA LYS A 128 19.57 8.95 -3.95
C LYS A 128 19.84 9.72 -5.24
N THR A 129 20.18 10.99 -5.12
CA THR A 129 20.59 11.81 -6.28
C THR A 129 21.81 11.18 -6.95
N PRO A 130 21.74 10.78 -8.24
CA PRO A 130 22.88 10.16 -8.91
C PRO A 130 23.99 11.16 -9.22
N LYS A 131 23.63 12.43 -9.45
CA LYS A 131 24.56 13.51 -9.78
C LYS A 131 24.01 14.85 -9.27
N LYS A 132 24.90 15.70 -8.75
CA LYS A 132 24.57 17.06 -8.33
C LYS A 132 23.93 17.85 -9.48
N GLY A 133 22.86 18.57 -9.18
CA GLY A 133 22.13 19.42 -10.13
C GLY A 133 20.90 18.74 -10.75
N LEU A 134 20.78 17.41 -10.68
CA LEU A 134 19.58 16.73 -11.15
C LEU A 134 18.39 16.99 -10.23
N VAL A 135 17.21 17.09 -10.83
CA VAL A 135 15.94 17.33 -10.16
C VAL A 135 15.05 16.10 -10.33
N LYS A 136 14.39 15.67 -9.25
CA LYS A 136 13.35 14.63 -9.31
C LYS A 136 12.17 15.09 -10.15
N TYR A 137 11.54 14.18 -10.90
CA TYR A 137 10.36 14.52 -11.69
C TYR A 137 9.21 15.07 -10.82
N MET A 138 8.93 14.45 -9.66
CA MET A 138 7.90 14.96 -8.74
C MET A 138 8.17 16.40 -8.27
N LYS A 139 9.42 16.73 -7.95
CA LYS A 139 9.81 18.10 -7.56
C LYS A 139 9.64 19.09 -8.71
N PHE A 140 9.91 18.65 -9.95
CA PHE A 140 9.61 19.45 -11.14
C PHE A 140 8.11 19.70 -11.28
N LEU A 141 7.25 18.68 -11.09
CA LEU A 141 5.80 18.85 -11.12
C LEU A 141 5.30 19.83 -10.06
N ASP A 142 5.81 19.75 -8.81
CA ASP A 142 5.42 20.67 -7.74
C ASP A 142 5.80 22.13 -8.06
N THR A 143 6.91 22.34 -8.76
CA THR A 143 7.35 23.68 -9.18
C THR A 143 6.54 24.20 -10.37
N ARG A 144 6.27 23.34 -11.35
CA ARG A 144 5.54 23.69 -12.58
C ARG A 144 4.05 23.89 -12.35
N LEU A 145 3.49 23.13 -11.41
CA LEU A 145 2.07 23.07 -11.11
C LEU A 145 1.86 23.26 -9.60
N PRO A 146 2.11 24.45 -9.05
CA PRO A 146 2.00 24.70 -7.61
C PRO A 146 0.54 24.65 -7.14
N GLY A 147 0.35 24.59 -5.82
CA GLY A 147 -0.99 24.72 -5.22
C GLY A 147 -1.83 23.44 -5.19
N PRO A 148 -2.84 23.40 -4.29
CA PRO A 148 -3.75 22.25 -4.14
C PRO A 148 -4.65 22.04 -5.37
N GLU A 149 -5.01 23.09 -6.09
CA GLU A 149 -5.87 23.04 -7.28
C GLU A 149 -5.26 22.21 -8.42
N ASN A 150 -3.93 22.18 -8.51
CA ASN A 150 -3.22 21.41 -9.53
C ASN A 150 -2.88 19.98 -9.09
N LYS A 151 -3.27 19.56 -7.88
CA LYS A 151 -2.96 18.22 -7.34
C LYS A 151 -3.41 17.11 -8.29
N LYS A 152 -4.62 17.22 -8.82
CA LYS A 152 -5.18 16.21 -9.74
C LYS A 152 -4.36 16.05 -11.01
N GLU A 153 -3.84 17.14 -11.56
CA GLU A 153 -2.99 17.09 -12.76
C GLU A 153 -1.59 16.54 -12.44
N ARG A 154 -1.00 16.91 -11.30
CA ARG A 154 0.26 16.30 -10.84
C ARG A 154 0.11 14.79 -10.65
N ASP A 155 -0.99 14.36 -10.02
CA ASP A 155 -1.30 12.95 -9.85
C ASP A 155 -1.43 12.25 -11.22
N ARG A 156 -2.19 12.81 -12.17
CA ARG A 156 -2.35 12.26 -13.52
C ARG A 156 -1.01 12.08 -14.25
N LEU A 157 -0.13 13.08 -14.18
CA LEU A 157 1.20 13.03 -14.81
C LEU A 157 2.12 12.01 -14.14
N ALA A 158 2.04 11.88 -12.81
CA ALA A 158 2.83 10.88 -12.08
C ALA A 158 2.36 9.44 -12.37
N THR A 159 1.05 9.21 -12.47
CA THR A 159 0.49 7.86 -12.71
C THR A 159 0.60 7.39 -14.15
N SER A 160 0.87 8.30 -15.10
CA SER A 160 1.13 7.99 -16.52
C SER A 160 2.59 8.16 -16.92
N PHE A 161 3.51 8.33 -15.95
CA PHE A 161 4.87 8.80 -16.20
C PHE A 161 5.68 8.00 -17.23
N THR A 162 5.46 6.68 -17.33
CA THR A 162 6.19 5.81 -18.27
C THR A 162 5.44 5.52 -19.58
N ASP A 163 4.28 6.12 -19.79
CA ASP A 163 3.50 5.96 -21.02
C ASP A 163 4.25 6.54 -22.23
N ASN A 164 3.85 6.14 -23.44
CA ASN A 164 4.46 6.61 -24.68
C ASN A 164 4.35 8.14 -24.81
N GLY A 165 5.48 8.80 -25.08
CA GLY A 165 5.58 10.26 -25.18
C GLY A 165 5.68 10.97 -23.83
N GLN A 166 5.63 10.26 -22.70
CA GLN A 166 5.82 10.85 -21.38
C GLN A 166 7.31 10.93 -21.00
N PRO A 167 7.69 11.83 -20.08
CA PRO A 167 9.11 12.06 -19.77
C PRO A 167 9.84 10.84 -19.22
N GLY A 168 9.10 9.86 -18.68
CA GLY A 168 9.62 8.60 -18.15
C GLY A 168 9.55 7.41 -19.11
N GLU A 169 9.19 7.59 -20.39
CA GLU A 169 9.01 6.49 -21.36
C GLU A 169 10.19 5.50 -21.39
N LEU A 170 11.42 6.01 -21.26
CA LEU A 170 12.63 5.18 -21.24
C LEU A 170 12.71 4.23 -20.02
N LEU A 171 11.89 4.44 -18.99
CA LEU A 171 11.76 3.59 -17.81
C LEU A 171 10.61 2.57 -17.92
N ALA A 172 9.90 2.50 -19.05
CA ALA A 172 8.80 1.54 -19.25
C ALA A 172 9.24 0.07 -19.00
N LYS A 173 10.51 -0.27 -19.27
CA LYS A 173 11.05 -1.60 -18.93
C LYS A 173 11.06 -1.88 -17.43
N HIS A 174 11.40 -0.87 -16.60
CA HIS A 174 11.34 -1.01 -15.15
C HIS A 174 9.89 -1.08 -14.66
N PHE A 175 8.97 -0.33 -15.29
CA PHE A 175 7.55 -0.45 -15.02
C PHE A 175 7.06 -1.89 -15.24
N GLN A 176 7.34 -2.48 -16.41
CA GLN A 176 6.93 -3.85 -16.72
C GLN A 176 7.55 -4.88 -15.76
N LEU A 177 8.82 -4.69 -15.39
CA LEU A 177 9.49 -5.56 -14.41
C LEU A 177 8.83 -5.47 -13.02
N LEU A 178 8.58 -4.26 -12.52
CA LEU A 178 7.93 -4.09 -11.21
C LEU A 178 6.51 -4.64 -11.23
N ARG A 179 5.75 -4.34 -12.29
CA ARG A 179 4.40 -4.86 -12.49
C ARG A 179 4.38 -6.38 -12.47
N SER A 180 5.24 -7.05 -13.25
CA SER A 180 5.26 -8.51 -13.29
C SER A 180 5.66 -9.15 -11.95
N THR A 181 6.51 -8.49 -11.15
CA THR A 181 6.86 -8.96 -9.80
C THR A 181 5.75 -8.80 -8.78
N LEU A 182 4.76 -7.95 -9.04
CA LEU A 182 3.59 -7.74 -8.20
C LEU A 182 2.40 -8.60 -8.63
N LEU A 183 2.43 -9.20 -9.82
CA LEU A 183 1.41 -10.15 -10.24
C LEU A 183 1.56 -11.48 -9.48
N LEU A 184 0.42 -12.09 -9.17
CA LEU A 184 0.35 -13.44 -8.63
C LEU A 184 0.73 -14.44 -9.73
N PRO A 185 1.46 -15.52 -9.38
CA PRO A 185 1.65 -16.66 -10.27
C PRO A 185 0.31 -17.22 -10.76
N GLU A 186 0.24 -17.68 -12.01
CA GLU A 186 -0.99 -18.22 -12.61
C GLU A 186 -1.51 -19.45 -11.85
N GLU A 187 -0.64 -20.19 -11.17
CA GLU A 187 -0.99 -21.34 -10.35
C GLU A 187 -1.73 -20.94 -9.06
N ILE A 188 -1.57 -19.70 -8.60
CA ILE A 188 -2.17 -19.17 -7.37
C ILE A 188 -3.41 -18.34 -7.69
N LYS A 189 -3.39 -17.62 -8.82
CA LYS A 189 -4.43 -16.67 -9.21
C LYS A 189 -5.82 -17.31 -9.23
N GLY A 190 -6.75 -16.71 -8.50
CA GLY A 190 -8.16 -17.15 -8.46
C GLY A 190 -8.43 -18.47 -7.72
N THR A 191 -7.40 -19.14 -7.17
CA THR A 191 -7.56 -20.35 -6.35
C THR A 191 -8.36 -20.06 -5.07
N ALA A 192 -8.92 -21.11 -4.47
CA ALA A 192 -9.63 -20.98 -3.19
C ALA A 192 -8.70 -20.45 -2.08
N ALA A 193 -7.46 -20.96 -2.02
CA ALA A 193 -6.44 -20.51 -1.06
C ALA A 193 -6.07 -19.03 -1.25
N ALA A 194 -5.97 -18.55 -2.49
CA ALA A 194 -5.72 -17.13 -2.75
C ALA A 194 -6.88 -16.25 -2.26
N LYS A 195 -8.12 -16.63 -2.56
CA LYS A 195 -9.32 -15.90 -2.09
C LYS A 195 -9.42 -15.89 -0.56
N GLU A 196 -9.15 -17.03 0.07
CA GLU A 196 -9.11 -17.15 1.52
C GLU A 196 -8.03 -16.26 2.14
N CYS A 197 -6.90 -16.06 1.46
CA CYS A 197 -5.81 -15.17 1.88
C CYS A 197 -6.11 -13.67 1.63
N GLY A 198 -7.30 -13.31 1.16
CA GLY A 198 -7.65 -11.92 0.81
C GLY A 198 -6.99 -11.42 -0.49
N LEU A 199 -6.39 -12.33 -1.27
CA LEU A 199 -5.78 -11.98 -2.56
C LEU A 199 -6.88 -11.86 -3.62
N HIS A 200 -7.38 -10.65 -3.80
CA HIS A 200 -8.39 -10.32 -4.79
C HIS A 200 -7.74 -9.90 -6.11
N GLY A 201 -8.17 -10.52 -7.22
CA GLY A 201 -7.67 -10.19 -8.55
C GLY A 201 -6.40 -10.97 -8.92
N ASP A 202 -5.44 -10.27 -9.50
CA ASP A 202 -4.24 -10.86 -10.09
C ASP A 202 -2.93 -10.32 -9.52
N SER A 203 -2.98 -9.47 -8.50
CA SER A 203 -1.81 -8.86 -7.86
C SER A 203 -1.70 -9.21 -6.39
N ALA A 204 -0.47 -9.21 -5.88
CA ALA A 204 -0.18 -9.35 -4.47
C ALA A 204 -0.65 -8.10 -3.72
N PHE A 205 -1.31 -8.28 -2.57
CA PHE A 205 -1.74 -7.17 -1.74
C PHE A 205 -0.57 -6.62 -0.91
N ILE A 206 0.10 -7.48 -0.12
CA ILE A 206 1.42 -7.20 0.45
C ILE A 206 2.53 -7.55 -0.55
N ILE A 207 3.50 -6.65 -0.73
CA ILE A 207 4.57 -6.86 -1.69
C ILE A 207 5.45 -8.08 -1.31
N PRO A 208 5.85 -8.91 -2.29
CA PRO A 208 6.70 -10.08 -2.04
C PRO A 208 8.02 -9.78 -1.33
N ALA A 209 8.58 -8.58 -1.52
CA ALA A 209 9.83 -8.17 -0.88
C ALA A 209 9.71 -8.10 0.65
N PHE A 210 8.52 -7.81 1.19
CA PHE A 210 8.28 -7.76 2.62
C PHE A 210 8.33 -9.17 3.24
N PHE A 211 7.62 -10.14 2.66
CA PHE A 211 7.69 -11.54 3.12
C PHE A 211 9.09 -12.11 3.03
N LYS A 212 9.83 -11.84 1.94
CA LYS A 212 11.23 -12.24 1.79
C LYS A 212 12.13 -11.64 2.89
N LEU A 213 11.89 -10.40 3.30
CA LEU A 213 12.59 -9.79 4.43
C LEU A 213 12.33 -10.59 5.72
N LEU A 214 11.08 -10.95 6.02
CA LEU A 214 10.75 -11.72 7.23
C LEU A 214 11.40 -13.11 7.22
N LEU A 215 11.31 -13.83 6.09
CA LEU A 215 11.98 -15.12 5.91
C LEU A 215 13.49 -15.01 6.12
N GLN A 216 14.11 -13.96 5.59
CA GLN A 216 15.55 -13.73 5.75
C GLN A 216 15.92 -13.40 7.21
N LEU A 217 15.14 -12.56 7.90
CA LEU A 217 15.37 -12.26 9.32
C LEU A 217 15.25 -13.52 10.20
N LYS A 218 14.26 -14.38 9.92
CA LYS A 218 14.10 -15.67 10.60
C LYS A 218 15.28 -16.61 10.32
N LYS A 219 15.67 -16.76 9.05
CA LYS A 219 16.83 -17.56 8.63
C LYS A 219 18.12 -17.12 9.34
N ASP A 220 18.29 -15.81 9.50
CA ASP A 220 19.44 -15.22 10.18
C ASP A 220 19.33 -15.24 11.71
N ARG A 221 18.25 -15.81 12.25
CA ARG A 221 17.90 -15.83 13.69
C ARG A 221 17.99 -14.44 14.32
N ARG A 222 17.58 -13.41 13.58
CA ARG A 222 17.59 -12.04 14.06
C ARG A 222 16.33 -11.79 14.90
N SER A 223 16.51 -11.25 16.10
CA SER A 223 15.37 -10.77 16.90
C SER A 223 14.85 -9.44 16.33
N PHE A 224 13.54 -9.35 16.09
CA PHE A 224 12.90 -8.13 15.59
C PHE A 224 11.44 -7.99 16.03
N SER A 225 10.93 -6.76 15.98
CA SER A 225 9.52 -6.39 16.14
C SER A 225 9.05 -5.63 14.90
N LEU A 226 7.79 -5.81 14.54
CA LEU A 226 7.13 -5.11 13.44
C LEU A 226 6.17 -4.07 14.00
N VAL A 227 6.20 -2.86 13.45
CA VAL A 227 5.26 -1.79 13.78
C VAL A 227 4.67 -1.30 12.46
N PHE A 228 3.37 -1.50 12.27
CA PHE A 228 2.64 -1.01 11.11
C PHE A 228 1.95 0.29 11.44
N ARG A 229 1.99 1.24 10.51
CA ARG A 229 1.29 2.53 10.59
C ARG A 229 0.55 2.75 9.29
N SER A 230 -0.74 3.06 9.36
CA SER A 230 -1.52 3.48 8.20
C SER A 230 -2.36 4.71 8.55
N PHE A 231 -2.77 5.43 7.52
CA PHE A 231 -3.83 6.44 7.58
C PHE A 231 -5.15 5.92 7.00
N GLY A 232 -5.13 4.78 6.31
CA GLY A 232 -6.29 4.18 5.66
C GLY A 232 -6.85 3.01 6.45
N LYS A 233 -7.74 2.26 5.80
CA LYS A 233 -8.49 1.14 6.40
C LYS A 233 -7.83 -0.22 6.14
N GLU A 234 -6.65 -0.23 5.51
CA GLU A 234 -6.01 -1.43 4.98
C GLU A 234 -5.36 -2.33 6.06
N LEU A 235 -5.37 -1.90 7.34
CA LEU A 235 -4.70 -2.62 8.41
C LEU A 235 -5.33 -3.99 8.68
N GLU A 236 -6.65 -4.12 8.50
CA GLU A 236 -7.35 -5.39 8.70
C GLU A 236 -6.96 -6.39 7.61
N GLU A 237 -6.93 -5.97 6.35
CA GLU A 237 -6.49 -6.81 5.23
C GLU A 237 -5.00 -7.15 5.34
N VAL A 238 -4.16 -6.20 5.79
CA VAL A 238 -2.73 -6.46 6.03
C VAL A 238 -2.56 -7.49 7.14
N ALA A 239 -3.30 -7.37 8.23
CA ALA A 239 -3.28 -8.34 9.32
C ALA A 239 -3.73 -9.72 8.84
N HIS A 240 -4.79 -9.77 8.04
CA HIS A 240 -5.31 -11.02 7.48
C HIS A 240 -4.28 -11.75 6.60
N GLU A 241 -3.74 -11.09 5.58
CA GLU A 241 -2.73 -11.70 4.69
C GLU A 241 -1.45 -12.07 5.45
N LEU A 242 -0.98 -11.20 6.36
CA LEU A 242 0.19 -11.48 7.19
C LEU A 242 -0.03 -12.67 8.12
N ASN A 243 -1.21 -12.81 8.72
CA ASN A 243 -1.52 -13.93 9.59
C ASN A 243 -1.57 -15.25 8.81
N MET A 244 -2.15 -15.25 7.60
CA MET A 244 -2.10 -16.40 6.70
C MET A 244 -0.66 -16.78 6.34
N PHE A 245 0.22 -15.80 6.15
CA PHE A 245 1.66 -16.04 5.97
C PHE A 245 2.31 -16.62 7.24
N CYS A 246 2.01 -16.07 8.41
CA CYS A 246 2.55 -16.56 9.68
C CYS A 246 2.12 -18.01 9.97
N GLU A 247 0.93 -18.42 9.54
CA GLU A 247 0.40 -19.79 9.72
C GLU A 247 0.86 -20.79 8.64
N GLY A 248 1.66 -20.35 7.66
CA GLY A 248 2.06 -21.19 6.52
C GLY A 248 0.92 -21.53 5.56
N ARG A 249 -0.19 -20.78 5.64
CA ARG A 249 -1.38 -20.94 4.80
C ARG A 249 -1.39 -20.02 3.58
N HIS A 250 -0.46 -19.07 3.51
CA HIS A 250 -0.32 -18.20 2.35
C HIS A 250 0.14 -19.03 1.12
N PRO A 251 -0.60 -19.03 0.00
CA PRO A 251 -0.35 -19.95 -1.12
C PRO A 251 1.02 -19.75 -1.78
N ALA A 252 1.58 -18.53 -1.73
CA ALA A 252 2.92 -18.25 -2.26
C ALA A 252 4.08 -18.55 -1.28
N TYR A 253 3.78 -18.84 -0.01
CA TYR A 253 4.78 -19.06 1.04
C TYR A 253 4.35 -20.19 2.01
N PRO A 254 4.11 -21.41 1.51
CA PRO A 254 3.62 -22.53 2.33
C PRO A 254 4.62 -22.98 3.40
N GLU A 255 5.89 -22.62 3.28
CA GLU A 255 6.95 -22.92 4.25
C GLU A 255 7.09 -21.88 5.38
N ALA A 256 6.35 -20.78 5.29
CA ALA A 256 6.37 -19.75 6.32
C ALA A 256 5.77 -20.28 7.62
N CYS A 257 6.38 -19.94 8.74
CA CYS A 257 5.89 -20.27 10.08
C CYS A 257 6.37 -19.15 11.00
N PHE A 258 5.46 -18.33 11.48
CA PHE A 258 5.72 -17.22 12.40
C PHE A 258 4.58 -17.13 13.43
N ASP A 259 3.88 -18.24 13.65
CA ASP A 259 2.77 -18.39 14.60
C ASP A 259 3.24 -18.88 15.99
N GLY A 260 4.55 -19.03 16.17
CA GLY A 260 5.20 -19.49 17.39
C GLY A 260 5.15 -20.99 17.66
N THR A 261 4.58 -21.79 16.76
CA THR A 261 4.54 -23.26 16.90
C THR A 261 5.93 -23.90 16.83
N ASP A 262 6.91 -23.22 16.24
CA ASP A 262 8.32 -23.60 16.20
C ASP A 262 9.14 -23.14 17.43
N GLY A 263 8.47 -22.59 18.45
CA GLY A 263 9.08 -22.07 19.67
C GLY A 263 9.68 -20.66 19.53
N GLN A 264 9.53 -20.00 18.38
CA GLN A 264 9.81 -18.57 18.24
C GLN A 264 8.61 -17.72 18.73
N PRO A 265 8.76 -16.40 18.88
CA PRO A 265 7.62 -15.53 19.16
C PRO A 265 6.55 -15.60 18.06
N ASP A 266 5.28 -15.56 18.46
CA ASP A 266 4.14 -15.40 17.56
C ASP A 266 4.14 -13.96 17.00
N MET A 267 4.19 -13.83 15.68
CA MET A 267 4.25 -12.57 14.94
C MET A 267 2.93 -12.22 14.26
N ARG A 268 1.85 -12.98 14.53
CA ARG A 268 0.52 -12.64 14.03
C ARG A 268 0.06 -11.30 14.59
N LEU A 269 -0.59 -10.52 13.74
CA LEU A 269 -1.27 -9.29 14.15
C LEU A 269 -2.62 -9.66 14.77
N SER A 270 -2.83 -9.22 16.00
CA SER A 270 -4.08 -9.43 16.74
C SER A 270 -4.63 -8.10 17.22
N PHE A 271 -5.87 -7.81 16.82
CA PHE A 271 -6.66 -6.69 17.33
C PHE A 271 -7.48 -7.09 18.58
N LEU A 272 -7.25 -8.28 19.14
CA LEU A 272 -7.93 -8.73 20.36
C LEU A 272 -7.27 -8.19 21.63
N ALA A 273 -6.00 -7.83 21.57
CA ALA A 273 -5.22 -7.29 22.68
C ALA A 273 -5.09 -5.76 22.50
N PRO A 274 -5.83 -4.95 23.29
CA PRO A 274 -5.85 -3.50 23.14
C PRO A 274 -4.47 -2.84 23.16
N GLU A 275 -3.52 -3.43 23.88
CA GLU A 275 -2.14 -2.95 23.99
C GLU A 275 -1.31 -3.07 22.70
N ASN A 276 -1.76 -3.88 21.73
CA ASN A 276 -0.99 -4.17 20.51
C ASN A 276 -1.33 -3.23 19.34
N PHE A 277 -2.35 -2.40 19.47
CA PHE A 277 -2.76 -1.47 18.43
C PHE A 277 -3.32 -0.18 19.03
N GLY A 278 -3.33 0.88 18.22
CA GLY A 278 -3.86 2.15 18.64
C GLY A 278 -3.84 3.16 17.51
N ALA A 279 -4.50 4.28 17.73
CA ALA A 279 -4.60 5.37 16.78
C ALA A 279 -4.02 6.66 17.39
N TYR A 280 -3.37 7.45 16.53
CA TYR A 280 -2.83 8.75 16.91
C TYR A 280 -3.88 9.85 16.72
N TYR A 281 -3.98 10.72 17.72
CA TYR A 281 -4.89 11.85 17.76
C TYR A 281 -4.13 13.15 17.93
N ARG A 282 -4.59 14.19 17.25
CA ARG A 282 -4.16 15.56 17.54
C ARG A 282 -5.05 16.10 18.65
N VAL A 283 -4.41 16.57 19.70
CA VAL A 283 -5.03 17.31 20.81
C VAL A 283 -4.37 18.69 20.87
N ASP A 284 -4.99 19.66 21.55
CA ASP A 284 -4.46 21.04 21.60
C ASP A 284 -3.00 21.10 22.10
N GLU A 285 -2.62 20.17 22.98
CA GLU A 285 -1.29 20.08 23.59
C GLU A 285 -0.30 19.19 22.81
N GLY A 286 -0.70 18.58 21.69
CA GLY A 286 0.19 17.76 20.88
C GLY A 286 -0.47 16.55 20.21
N THR A 287 0.13 15.37 20.38
CA THR A 287 -0.35 14.12 19.79
C THR A 287 -0.43 13.03 20.85
N ALA A 288 -1.59 12.39 20.97
CA ALA A 288 -1.85 11.27 21.88
C ALA A 288 -2.01 9.96 21.10
N LEU A 289 -1.56 8.84 21.67
CA LEU A 289 -1.83 7.49 21.17
C LEU A 289 -2.90 6.86 22.06
N VAL A 290 -4.08 6.56 21.51
CA VAL A 290 -5.10 5.80 22.23
C VAL A 290 -5.01 4.36 21.79
N LEU A 291 -4.72 3.48 22.76
CA LEU A 291 -4.60 2.04 22.54
C LEU A 291 -5.99 1.40 22.43
N GLY A 292 -6.08 0.26 21.75
CA GLY A 292 -7.31 -0.53 21.64
C GLY A 292 -8.32 0.00 20.63
N THR A 293 -7.97 0.99 19.81
CA THR A 293 -8.83 1.49 18.73
C THR A 293 -8.04 1.73 17.45
N LEU A 294 -8.64 1.39 16.31
CA LEU A 294 -8.16 1.77 14.98
C LEU A 294 -8.88 3.03 14.46
N GLU A 295 -10.06 3.32 15.00
CA GLU A 295 -10.88 4.45 14.59
C GLU A 295 -10.80 5.59 15.59
N PRO A 296 -10.98 6.84 15.14
CA PRO A 296 -11.25 7.94 16.04
C PRO A 296 -12.51 7.70 16.87
N PRO A 297 -12.45 7.75 18.21
CA PRO A 297 -13.65 7.83 19.03
C PRO A 297 -14.52 8.97 18.50
N ALA A 298 -15.78 8.69 18.16
CA ALA A 298 -16.72 9.73 17.74
C ALA A 298 -16.82 10.86 18.78
N ALA A 299 -16.61 10.53 20.06
CA ALA A 299 -16.56 11.47 21.17
C ALA A 299 -15.40 12.49 21.11
N LEU A 300 -14.31 12.21 20.40
CA LEU A 300 -13.18 13.13 20.23
C LEU A 300 -13.49 14.31 19.28
N GLN A 301 -14.55 14.23 18.48
CA GLN A 301 -14.95 15.35 17.59
C GLN A 301 -15.52 16.55 18.35
N ASN A 302 -15.95 16.36 19.62
CA ASN A 302 -16.54 17.39 20.49
C ASN A 302 -15.81 17.47 21.86
N TRP A 303 -14.57 17.00 21.96
CA TRP A 303 -13.88 16.92 23.24
C TRP A 303 -13.24 18.28 23.59
N ASP A 304 -14.04 19.20 24.14
CA ASP A 304 -13.67 20.57 24.55
C ASP A 304 -12.82 20.67 25.84
N GLY A 305 -12.18 19.59 26.29
CA GLY A 305 -11.46 19.65 27.57
C GLY A 305 -10.75 18.38 27.96
N VAL A 306 -9.43 18.48 28.05
CA VAL A 306 -8.52 17.51 28.66
C VAL A 306 -9.09 16.98 29.98
N GLN A 307 -9.48 15.71 30.00
CA GLN A 307 -9.41 14.94 31.23
C GLN A 307 -8.05 14.23 31.20
N PRO A 308 -7.19 14.44 32.20
CA PRO A 308 -5.89 13.79 32.28
C PRO A 308 -6.04 12.27 32.12
N VAL A 309 -5.07 11.65 31.46
CA VAL A 309 -5.01 10.20 31.20
C VAL A 309 -5.05 9.37 32.51
N GLU A 310 -4.92 10.00 33.67
CA GLU A 310 -5.12 9.38 34.98
C GLU A 310 -6.56 8.90 35.27
N GLU A 311 -7.60 9.40 34.60
CA GLU A 311 -8.99 9.09 34.98
C GLU A 311 -9.63 7.92 34.17
N LEU A 312 -9.00 7.48 33.08
CA LEU A 312 -9.45 6.31 32.27
C LEU A 312 -8.73 5.00 32.63
N LEU A 313 -7.74 5.05 33.52
CA LEU A 313 -7.10 3.86 34.07
C LEU A 313 -7.51 3.73 35.53
N ALA A 314 -8.42 2.78 35.82
CA ALA A 314 -8.71 2.39 37.18
C ALA A 314 -7.39 2.07 37.92
N PRO A 315 -7.24 2.45 39.20
CA PRO A 315 -5.99 2.25 39.91
C PRO A 315 -5.87 0.78 40.28
N GLU A 316 -5.00 0.03 39.60
CA GLU A 316 -4.11 -0.92 40.26
C GLU A 316 -2.98 -1.40 39.34
N GLU A 317 -1.77 -1.36 39.90
CA GLU A 317 -0.48 -1.89 39.42
C GLU A 317 0.31 -1.08 38.38
N SER A 318 1.09 -0.13 38.93
CA SER A 318 2.37 0.41 38.45
C SER A 318 2.80 0.11 37.01
N PHE A 319 2.47 1.00 36.09
CA PHE A 319 3.23 1.17 34.86
C PHE A 319 4.31 2.24 35.06
N GLY A 320 5.56 1.85 34.84
CA GLY A 320 6.71 2.76 34.92
C GLY A 320 6.61 3.86 33.86
N GLU A 321 7.08 5.05 34.23
CA GLU A 321 7.10 6.27 33.42
C GLU A 321 7.41 6.02 31.93
N LEU A 322 6.40 6.25 31.09
CA LEU A 322 6.60 6.41 29.65
C LEU A 322 7.03 7.86 29.40
N SER A 323 8.34 8.09 29.40
CA SER A 323 8.91 9.35 28.92
C SER A 323 8.55 9.54 27.44
N ALA A 324 7.99 10.70 27.11
CA ALA A 324 7.66 11.12 25.76
C ALA A 324 8.82 10.85 24.78
N VAL A 325 8.61 9.96 23.82
CA VAL A 325 9.56 9.69 22.73
C VAL A 325 9.38 10.79 21.69
N GLN A 326 9.99 11.94 21.93
CA GLN A 326 10.22 12.95 20.91
C GLN A 326 11.44 12.55 20.07
N ASP A 327 11.25 12.58 18.75
CA ASP A 327 12.26 12.60 17.68
C ASP A 327 13.45 11.63 17.76
N THR A 328 13.37 10.54 16.99
CA THR A 328 14.57 9.87 16.44
C THR A 328 14.42 9.44 14.98
N MET A 329 14.43 10.42 14.06
CA MET A 329 14.60 10.23 12.62
C MET A 329 16.03 9.93 12.06
N PRO A 330 17.08 9.52 12.82
CA PRO A 330 18.35 9.06 12.19
C PRO A 330 18.39 7.57 11.77
N ARG A 331 17.40 6.73 12.12
CA ARG A 331 17.52 5.25 11.99
C ARG A 331 17.14 4.67 10.62
N PHE A 332 16.63 5.47 9.70
CA PHE A 332 16.22 5.03 8.36
C PHE A 332 17.38 4.67 7.41
N ASP A 333 18.60 5.14 7.67
CA ASP A 333 19.74 4.90 6.77
C ASP A 333 20.27 3.46 6.82
N ASN A 334 20.00 2.73 7.91
CA ASN A 334 20.40 1.32 8.07
C ASN A 334 19.46 0.36 7.31
N LEU A 335 18.14 0.61 7.32
CA LEU A 335 17.18 -0.15 6.52
C LEU A 335 17.39 0.10 5.02
N LYS A 336 17.71 1.36 4.64
CA LYS A 336 18.09 1.71 3.27
C LYS A 336 19.36 0.97 2.82
N SER A 337 20.37 0.87 3.67
CA SER A 337 21.61 0.15 3.35
C SER A 337 21.37 -1.35 3.20
N PHE A 338 20.50 -1.95 4.01
CA PHE A 338 20.09 -3.35 3.89
C PHE A 338 19.30 -3.63 2.60
N LEU A 339 18.28 -2.82 2.28
CA LEU A 339 17.54 -2.94 1.02
C LEU A 339 18.42 -2.65 -0.21
N GLN A 340 19.43 -1.79 -0.07
CA GLN A 340 20.44 -1.53 -1.10
C GLN A 340 21.46 -2.68 -1.24
N GLN A 341 21.73 -3.43 -0.16
CA GLN A 341 22.51 -4.68 -0.18
C GLN A 341 21.73 -5.83 -0.85
N VAL A 342 20.42 -5.93 -0.58
CA VAL A 342 19.53 -6.87 -1.28
C VAL A 342 19.43 -6.52 -2.78
N ARG A 343 19.55 -5.23 -3.15
CA ARG A 343 19.63 -4.75 -4.54
C ARG A 343 20.94 -5.02 -5.28
N CYS A 344 22.03 -5.43 -4.62
CA CYS A 344 23.23 -5.92 -5.34
C CYS A 344 23.02 -7.29 -5.99
N SER A 345 21.83 -7.89 -5.84
CA SER A 345 21.46 -9.17 -6.42
C SER A 345 21.06 -9.09 -7.90
N ALA A 346 21.82 -8.36 -8.71
CA ALA A 346 21.89 -8.60 -10.16
C ALA A 346 22.38 -10.03 -10.50
N CYS A 347 22.80 -10.81 -9.49
CA CYS A 347 23.06 -12.25 -9.60
C CYS A 347 21.83 -13.15 -9.39
N TYR A 348 20.67 -12.66 -8.92
CA TYR A 348 19.52 -13.53 -8.60
C TYR A 348 18.51 -13.74 -9.74
N LEU A 349 18.68 -13.04 -10.87
CA LEU A 349 17.95 -13.30 -12.12
C LEU A 349 18.36 -14.62 -12.83
N LYS A 350 19.08 -15.51 -12.13
CA LYS A 350 19.44 -16.87 -12.56
C LYS A 350 18.84 -17.99 -11.68
N MET A 351 17.99 -17.67 -10.70
CA MET A 351 17.34 -18.69 -9.84
C MET A 351 15.82 -18.51 -9.74
N LEU A 352 15.22 -17.94 -10.77
CA LEU A 352 13.90 -18.32 -11.29
C LEU A 352 14.14 -18.90 -12.68
#